data_AF-A0A519U8N4-F1
#
_entry.id   AF-A0A519U8N4-F1
#
_cell.length_a   1.000
_cell.length_b   1.000
_cell.length_c   1.000
_cell.angle_alpha   90.00
_cell.angle_beta   90.00
_cell.angle_gamma   90.00
#
_symmetry.space_group_name_H-M   'P 1'
#
loop_
_entity.id
_entity.type
_entity.pdbx_description
1 polymer ?
#
loop_
_entity_poly.entity_id
_entity_poly.type
_entity_poly.pdbx_seq_one_letter_code
_entity_poly.pdbx_strand_id
1 'polypeptide(L)'
;MNKIILILTVLMASFVAKAQEPTKKAKAATTLKNQTVEIACGECKFKMKGKSCDLAIRLEGNSYFVDGKSIDDFGDAHDKDHGFCNVIKKAEVTGEIVKGRFKAKTINLVDEYNKPKVN
;
A
#
# COMPACT_ATOMS: atom_id res chain seq x y z
N MET A 1 -0.69 70.43 14.84
CA MET A 1 0.43 70.46 13.88
C MET A 1 1.31 69.24 14.15
N ASN A 2 1.46 68.38 13.14
CA ASN A 2 2.44 67.28 12.97
C ASN A 2 3.67 67.40 13.89
N LYS A 3 4.26 66.30 14.40
CA LYS A 3 4.93 65.28 13.57
C LYS A 3 5.07 63.92 14.27
N ILE A 4 4.92 62.91 13.44
CA ILE A 4 5.35 61.52 13.54
C ILE A 4 6.82 61.42 13.96
N ILE A 5 7.12 60.66 15.03
CA ILE A 5 8.38 59.91 15.24
C ILE A 5 7.97 58.59 15.93
N LEU A 6 7.69 57.52 15.19
CA LEU A 6 8.64 56.43 14.91
C LEU A 6 9.25 55.80 16.19
N ILE A 7 8.45 55.01 16.93
CA ILE A 7 8.95 54.05 17.92
C ILE A 7 8.47 52.65 17.55
N LEU A 8 9.34 52.01 16.79
CA LEU A 8 9.60 50.58 16.69
C LEU A 8 9.26 49.82 18.00
N THR A 9 8.12 49.16 18.07
CA THR A 9 7.82 48.18 19.12
C THR A 9 7.03 47.00 18.57
N VAL A 10 7.65 45.81 18.66
CA VAL A 10 7.02 44.48 18.75
C VAL A 10 6.35 44.01 17.44
N LEU A 11 7.08 43.48 16.45
CA LEU A 11 7.69 42.14 16.41
C LEU A 11 6.81 41.02 17.01
N MET A 12 6.52 40.03 16.16
CA MET A 12 5.90 38.73 16.44
C MET A 12 4.37 38.66 16.45
N ALA A 13 3.76 38.86 15.27
CA ALA A 13 2.56 38.09 14.93
C ALA A 13 3.02 36.68 14.55
N SER A 14 2.89 35.77 15.51
CA SER A 14 3.20 34.36 15.41
C SER A 14 2.43 33.71 14.26
N PHE A 15 3.12 33.41 13.17
CA PHE A 15 2.68 32.41 12.21
C PHE A 15 2.60 31.07 12.97
N VAL A 16 1.41 30.70 13.43
CA VAL A 16 1.17 29.34 13.92
C VAL A 16 1.11 28.45 12.69
N ALA A 17 2.28 28.00 12.25
CA ALA A 17 2.40 26.91 11.29
C ALA A 17 1.69 25.68 11.88
N LYS A 18 0.50 25.36 11.38
CA LYS A 18 -0.12 24.05 11.60
C LYS A 18 0.65 23.04 10.75
N ALA A 19 1.84 22.66 11.21
CA ALA A 19 2.47 21.41 10.81
C ALA A 19 1.67 20.29 11.48
N GLN A 20 0.50 19.97 10.94
CA GLN A 20 -0.13 18.69 11.24
C GLN A 20 0.72 17.64 10.54
N GLU A 21 1.70 17.10 11.27
CA GLU A 21 2.28 15.82 10.90
C GLU A 21 1.11 14.83 10.71
N PRO A 22 1.10 14.02 9.64
CA PRO A 22 0.13 12.95 9.51
C PRO A 22 0.41 11.96 10.63
N THR A 23 -0.22 12.19 11.77
CA THR A 23 -0.34 11.21 12.83
C THR A 23 -0.89 9.97 12.18
N LYS A 24 -0.06 8.92 12.11
CA LYS A 24 -0.51 7.57 11.79
C LYS A 24 -1.50 7.19 12.88
N LYS A 25 -2.77 7.61 12.74
CA LYS A 25 -3.89 6.99 13.43
C LYS A 25 -3.68 5.50 13.22
N ALA A 26 -3.51 4.74 14.29
CA ALA A 26 -3.52 3.30 14.21
C ALA A 26 -4.84 2.91 13.54
N LYS A 27 -4.77 2.60 12.24
CA LYS A 27 -5.94 2.28 11.43
C LYS A 27 -6.55 1.04 12.07
N ALA A 28 -7.79 1.17 12.53
CA ALA A 28 -8.54 0.06 13.10
C ALA A 28 -8.49 -1.14 12.15
N ALA A 29 -8.44 -2.36 12.71
CA ALA A 29 -8.38 -3.57 11.92
C ALA A 29 -9.54 -3.59 10.90
N THR A 30 -9.22 -3.74 9.62
CA THR A 30 -10.22 -3.79 8.54
C THR A 30 -10.30 -5.21 8.02
N THR A 31 -11.44 -5.86 8.22
CA THR A 31 -11.69 -7.22 7.71
C THR A 31 -12.18 -7.15 6.27
N LEU A 32 -11.52 -7.91 5.39
CA LEU A 32 -11.93 -8.10 3.99
C LEU A 32 -12.55 -9.49 3.86
N LYS A 33 -13.73 -9.56 3.25
CA LYS A 33 -14.45 -10.80 2.96
C LYS A 33 -14.70 -10.88 1.46
N ASN A 34 -14.04 -11.83 0.78
CA ASN A 34 -14.15 -12.05 -0.66
C ASN A 34 -14.02 -10.77 -1.49
N GLN A 35 -13.04 -9.92 -1.15
CA GLN A 35 -12.82 -8.67 -1.86
C GLN A 35 -11.86 -8.87 -3.03
N THR A 36 -12.22 -8.38 -4.21
CA THR A 36 -11.30 -8.35 -5.35
C THR A 36 -10.31 -7.21 -5.20
N VAL A 37 -9.03 -7.54 -5.17
CA VAL A 37 -7.91 -6.60 -5.03
C VAL A 37 -6.86 -6.84 -6.10
N GLU A 38 -5.99 -5.86 -6.32
CA GLU A 38 -4.77 -6.10 -7.08
C GLU A 38 -3.75 -6.83 -6.20
N ILE A 39 -2.98 -7.75 -6.79
CA ILE A 39 -1.93 -8.50 -6.11
C ILE A 39 -0.67 -8.57 -6.98
N ALA A 40 0.49 -8.30 -6.38
CA ALA A 40 1.79 -8.28 -7.05
C ALA A 40 2.95 -8.25 -6.03
N CYS A 41 4.18 -8.14 -6.53
CA CYS A 41 5.34 -7.77 -5.71
C CYS A 41 5.21 -6.31 -5.22
N GLY A 42 5.31 -6.10 -3.91
CA GLY A 42 5.16 -4.79 -3.27
C GLY A 42 6.24 -3.81 -3.71
N GLU A 43 7.50 -4.25 -3.73
CA GLU A 43 8.65 -3.45 -4.11
C GLU A 43 8.66 -3.16 -5.60
N CYS A 44 8.56 -4.20 -6.44
CA CYS A 44 8.71 -4.06 -7.89
C CYS A 44 7.53 -3.33 -8.52
N LYS A 45 6.29 -3.69 -8.16
CA LYS A 45 5.07 -3.19 -8.81
C LYS A 45 4.37 -2.08 -8.05
N PHE A 46 4.32 -2.16 -6.73
CA PHE A 46 3.64 -1.14 -5.92
C PHE A 46 4.58 -0.08 -5.34
N LYS A 47 5.89 -0.15 -5.64
CA LYS A 47 6.91 0.81 -5.21
C LYS A 47 6.95 0.99 -3.69
N MET A 48 6.64 -0.08 -2.96
CA MET A 48 6.76 -0.13 -1.51
C MET A 48 8.23 -0.14 -1.10
N LYS A 49 8.54 0.41 0.07
CA LYS A 49 9.91 0.42 0.58
C LYS A 49 10.31 -1.00 0.99
N GLY A 50 11.40 -1.49 0.40
CA GLY A 50 11.95 -2.81 0.61
C GLY A 50 13.05 -3.08 -0.42
N LYS A 51 13.77 -4.20 -0.26
CA LYS A 51 14.72 -4.70 -1.26
C LYS A 51 14.48 -6.17 -1.61
N SER A 52 13.42 -6.74 -1.04
CA SER A 52 12.93 -8.10 -1.24
C SER A 52 11.91 -8.15 -2.40
N CYS A 53 11.41 -9.35 -2.70
CA CYS A 53 10.28 -9.56 -3.60
C CYS A 53 9.06 -9.99 -2.78
N ASP A 54 8.56 -9.09 -1.93
CA ASP A 54 7.50 -9.45 -0.99
C ASP A 54 6.12 -9.32 -1.64
N LEU A 55 5.26 -10.30 -1.36
CA LEU A 55 3.88 -10.27 -1.85
C LEU A 55 3.11 -9.12 -1.19
N ALA A 56 2.35 -8.38 -1.99
CA ALA A 56 1.51 -7.28 -1.53
C ALA A 56 0.16 -7.30 -2.24
N ILE A 57 -0.86 -6.77 -1.56
CA ILE A 57 -2.14 -6.41 -2.18
C ILE A 57 -2.25 -4.90 -2.29
N ARG A 58 -3.02 -4.41 -3.27
CA ARG A 58 -3.45 -3.00 -3.35
C ARG A 58 -4.97 -2.93 -3.40
N LEU A 59 -5.53 -2.26 -2.40
CA LEU A 59 -6.94 -2.01 -2.23
C LEU A 59 -7.19 -0.51 -2.25
N GLU A 60 -7.97 -0.04 -3.22
CA GLU A 60 -8.35 1.37 -3.36
C GLU A 60 -7.12 2.31 -3.33
N GLY A 61 -6.08 1.95 -4.08
CA GLY A 61 -4.82 2.70 -4.16
C GLY A 61 -3.89 2.55 -2.95
N ASN A 62 -4.30 1.89 -1.87
CA ASN A 62 -3.47 1.63 -0.70
C ASN A 62 -2.84 0.23 -0.77
N SER A 63 -1.52 0.15 -0.66
CA SER A 63 -0.79 -1.12 -0.73
C SER A 63 -0.41 -1.64 0.66
N TYR A 64 -0.52 -2.95 0.84
CA TYR A 64 -0.23 -3.64 2.10
C TYR A 64 0.57 -4.91 1.80
N PHE A 65 1.68 -5.09 2.50
CA PHE A 65 2.41 -6.36 2.44
C PHE A 65 1.56 -7.48 3.04
N VAL A 66 1.67 -8.66 2.46
CA VAL A 66 0.93 -9.85 2.86
C VAL A 66 1.70 -10.61 3.93
N ASP A 67 0.98 -11.05 4.97
CA ASP A 67 1.44 -12.02 5.95
C ASP A 67 0.72 -13.36 5.72
N GLY A 68 1.46 -14.46 5.88
CA GLY A 68 0.93 -15.84 5.81
C GLY A 68 1.00 -16.50 4.43
N LYS A 69 1.41 -15.76 3.39
CA LYS A 69 1.68 -16.28 2.04
C LYS A 69 2.92 -15.62 1.46
N SER A 70 3.74 -16.41 0.79
CA SER A 70 4.91 -15.94 0.03
C SER A 70 4.53 -15.63 -1.41
N ILE A 71 5.34 -14.83 -2.09
CA ILE A 71 5.19 -14.54 -3.51
C ILE A 71 5.32 -15.81 -4.36
N ASP A 72 6.21 -16.72 -3.95
CA ASP A 72 6.52 -17.96 -4.68
C ASP A 72 5.46 -19.05 -4.47
N ASP A 73 4.52 -18.87 -3.53
CA ASP A 73 3.36 -19.77 -3.36
C ASP A 73 2.44 -19.77 -4.60
N PHE A 74 2.65 -18.82 -5.53
CA PHE A 74 1.85 -18.62 -6.73
C PHE A 74 2.63 -18.87 -8.04
N GLY A 75 3.85 -19.43 -7.95
CA GLY A 75 4.74 -19.68 -9.08
C GLY A 75 6.01 -18.83 -9.04
N ASP A 76 6.81 -18.90 -10.11
CA ASP A 76 8.05 -18.12 -10.22
C ASP A 76 7.75 -16.61 -10.27
N ALA A 77 8.12 -15.89 -9.22
CA ALA A 77 7.92 -14.45 -9.12
C ALA A 77 8.62 -13.64 -10.23
N HIS A 78 9.68 -14.20 -10.84
CA HIS A 78 10.46 -13.55 -11.90
C HIS A 78 10.07 -13.98 -13.31
N ASP A 79 9.08 -14.87 -13.46
CA ASP A 79 8.55 -15.20 -14.76
C ASP A 79 8.12 -13.92 -15.48
N LYS A 80 8.53 -13.79 -16.75
CA LYS A 80 8.37 -12.55 -17.51
C LYS A 80 6.90 -12.20 -17.77
N ASP A 81 6.05 -13.21 -17.95
CA ASP A 81 4.68 -13.05 -18.42
C ASP A 81 3.66 -13.20 -17.27
N HIS A 82 4.04 -13.89 -16.19
CA HIS A 82 3.15 -14.28 -15.11
C HIS A 82 3.69 -13.97 -13.71
N GLY A 83 5.00 -13.74 -13.58
CA GLY A 83 5.65 -13.51 -12.31
C GLY A 83 5.24 -12.19 -11.67
N PHE A 84 5.00 -12.21 -10.37
CA PHE A 84 4.51 -11.04 -9.63
C PHE A 84 5.50 -9.86 -9.58
N CYS A 85 6.78 -10.05 -9.89
CA CYS A 85 7.73 -8.96 -10.09
C CYS A 85 7.50 -8.24 -11.44
N ASN A 86 6.88 -8.91 -12.41
CA ASN A 86 6.71 -8.46 -13.79
C ASN A 86 5.27 -8.13 -14.17
N VAL A 87 4.25 -8.61 -13.45
CA VAL A 87 2.84 -8.28 -13.69
C VAL A 87 2.06 -7.94 -12.42
N ILE A 88 0.95 -7.22 -12.57
CA ILE A 88 -0.05 -7.02 -11.52
C ILE A 88 -1.25 -7.88 -11.89
N LYS A 89 -1.69 -8.77 -11.00
CA LYS A 89 -2.88 -9.62 -11.20
C LYS A 89 -4.01 -9.15 -10.28
N LYS A 90 -5.19 -9.77 -10.44
CA LYS A 90 -6.31 -9.64 -9.51
C LYS A 90 -6.49 -10.91 -8.69
N ALA A 91 -6.91 -10.75 -7.45
CA ALA A 91 -7.25 -11.85 -6.58
C ALA A 91 -8.47 -11.52 -5.72
N GLU A 92 -9.30 -12.52 -5.46
CA GLU A 92 -10.28 -12.49 -4.40
C GLU A 92 -9.61 -12.88 -3.09
N VAL A 93 -9.71 -12.01 -2.09
CA VAL A 93 -9.04 -12.20 -0.81
C VAL A 93 -10.00 -12.16 0.37
N THR A 94 -9.71 -12.98 1.37
CA THR A 94 -10.29 -12.86 2.71
C THR A 94 -9.15 -12.72 3.72
N GLY A 95 -9.29 -11.82 4.68
CA GLY A 95 -8.26 -11.56 5.69
C GLY A 95 -8.49 -10.26 6.44
N GLU A 96 -7.46 -9.76 7.10
CA GLU A 96 -7.54 -8.55 7.92
C GLU A 96 -6.33 -7.64 7.69
N ILE A 97 -6.58 -6.35 7.52
CA ILE A 97 -5.53 -5.34 7.55
C ILE A 97 -5.32 -4.93 9.00
N VAL A 98 -4.19 -5.31 9.58
CA VAL A 98 -3.81 -5.01 10.97
C VAL A 98 -2.45 -4.32 10.97
N LYS A 99 -2.37 -3.12 11.55
CA LYS A 99 -1.12 -2.32 11.61
C LYS A 99 -0.48 -2.10 10.22
N GLY A 100 -1.29 -1.96 9.17
CA GLY A 100 -0.80 -1.70 7.80
C GLY A 100 -0.24 -2.92 7.07
N ARG A 101 -0.48 -4.13 7.57
CA ARG A 101 -0.18 -5.39 6.86
C ARG A 101 -1.46 -6.19 6.66
N PHE A 102 -1.58 -6.87 5.52
CA PHE A 102 -2.70 -7.73 5.22
C PHE A 102 -2.40 -9.16 5.68
N LYS A 103 -3.07 -9.61 6.73
CA LYS A 103 -3.02 -10.99 7.21
C LYS A 103 -3.95 -11.84 6.36
N ALA A 104 -3.40 -12.60 5.43
CA ALA A 104 -4.17 -13.40 4.50
C ALA A 104 -4.78 -14.63 5.19
N LYS A 105 -6.07 -14.86 4.93
CA LYS A 105 -6.74 -16.15 5.21
C LYS A 105 -6.90 -16.94 3.92
N THR A 106 -7.40 -16.31 2.86
CA THR A 106 -7.49 -16.89 1.51
C THR A 106 -7.06 -15.87 0.47
N ILE A 107 -6.41 -16.36 -0.58
CA ILE A 107 -6.04 -15.59 -1.77
C ILE A 107 -6.33 -16.51 -2.95
N ASN A 108 -7.34 -16.17 -3.74
CA ASN A 108 -7.69 -16.90 -4.95
C ASN A 108 -7.43 -15.97 -6.13
N LEU A 109 -6.50 -16.34 -7.01
CA LEU A 109 -6.25 -15.54 -8.20
C LEU A 109 -7.49 -15.57 -9.08
N VAL A 110 -7.92 -14.38 -9.54
CA VAL A 110 -8.97 -14.29 -10.55
C VAL A 110 -8.28 -14.57 -11.86
N ASP A 111 -8.38 -15.81 -12.33
CA ASP A 111 -7.72 -16.25 -13.56
C ASP A 111 -8.21 -15.44 -14.77
N GLU A 112 -7.26 -14.93 -15.55
CA GLU A 112 -7.45 -14.79 -17.01
C GLU A 112 -6.82 -15.98 -17.77
N TYR A 113 -6.07 -16.85 -17.08
CA TYR A 113 -5.23 -17.90 -17.68
C TYR A 113 -5.69 -19.31 -17.30
N ASN A 114 -7.00 -19.57 -17.31
CA ASN A 114 -7.48 -20.94 -17.42
C ASN A 114 -7.44 -21.37 -18.90
N LYS A 115 -6.25 -21.38 -19.51
CA LYS A 115 -6.01 -22.15 -20.74
C LYS A 115 -5.38 -23.47 -20.33
N PRO A 116 -5.98 -24.62 -20.70
CA PRO A 116 -5.42 -25.91 -20.37
C PRO A 116 -4.00 -26.00 -20.92
N LYS A 117 -3.06 -26.48 -20.10
CA LYS A 117 -1.74 -26.86 -20.57
C LYS A 117 -1.96 -28.02 -21.55
N VAL A 118 -1.84 -27.74 -22.84
CA VAL A 118 -1.80 -28.79 -23.86
C VAL A 118 -0.44 -29.46 -23.70
N ASN A 119 -0.45 -30.61 -23.07
CA ASN A 119 0.66 -31.56 -23.02
C ASN A 119 0.92 -32.18 -24.39
#